data_AF-A0A358SJ79-F1
#
_entry.id   AF-A0A358SJ79-F1
#
_cell.length_a   1.000
_cell.length_b   1.000
_cell.length_c   1.000
_cell.angle_alpha   90.00
_cell.angle_beta   90.00
_cell.angle_gamma   90.00
#
_symmetry.space_group_name_H-M   'P 1'
#
loop_
_entity.id
_entity.type
_entity.pdbx_description
1 polymer ?
#
loop_
_entity_poly.entity_id
_entity_poly.type
_entity_poly.pdbx_seq_one_letter_code
_entity_poly.pdbx_strand_id
1 'polypeptide(L)'
;MEETSDIDANGYWTIDNYEALMGLAAYRWLAEQVGNTGQAAWAASEYASLLAATDKTLDATIPADHLSYLPCSMIEPNTGNRCANAEDANWAVPFLFGRWAWDGYLFGAPISGPGASLIDATYRYGFARLAGKLPPDTFGGYPTQYYSTAYNAGYGEWGLASSDYRDQGILSYEFMISNGQSGPYSWWESQQFPNAGSPWIGTHPEAGNGSSPHAWGMANASMVLLDSLAAQRADGSLIVGRGVPAAWLRSGQVISLANFPTVGGKHIGLKISTSGVAVTLRLSGQQPAGSVLFQLPAFVGNIAHASAGTVNEATGTVTLPATVRTVTVQLKHAA
;
A
#
# COMPACT_ATOMS: atom_id res chain seq x y z
N MET A 1 9.82 -13.11 -20.52
CA MET A 1 9.48 -13.60 -19.17
C MET A 1 10.41 -14.74 -18.87
N GLU A 2 10.94 -14.75 -17.66
CA GLU A 2 11.82 -15.79 -17.13
C GLU A 2 11.06 -16.52 -16.01
N GLU A 3 11.32 -17.80 -15.84
CA GLU A 3 10.76 -18.58 -14.74
C GLU A 3 11.65 -18.36 -13.51
N THR A 4 11.05 -18.02 -12.38
CA THR A 4 11.75 -17.72 -11.11
C THR A 4 11.17 -18.55 -9.97
N SER A 5 11.87 -18.56 -8.83
CA SER A 5 11.41 -19.23 -7.60
C SER A 5 10.98 -18.22 -6.52
N ASP A 6 10.56 -17.02 -6.92
CA ASP A 6 10.45 -15.85 -6.04
C ASP A 6 9.34 -15.94 -4.98
N ILE A 7 8.40 -16.88 -5.12
CA ILE A 7 7.39 -17.21 -4.09
C ILE A 7 7.56 -18.62 -3.52
N ASP A 8 8.80 -19.10 -3.43
CA ASP A 8 9.17 -20.47 -3.03
C ASP A 8 8.53 -21.56 -3.91
N ALA A 9 8.25 -21.21 -5.16
CA ALA A 9 7.76 -22.10 -6.20
C ALA A 9 8.21 -21.59 -7.57
N ASN A 10 8.52 -22.51 -8.48
CA ASN A 10 8.84 -22.16 -9.86
C ASN A 10 7.59 -21.67 -10.59
N GLY A 11 7.71 -20.54 -11.30
CA GLY A 11 6.64 -20.03 -12.15
C GLY A 11 7.01 -18.69 -12.79
N TYR A 12 6.04 -18.11 -13.48
CA TYR A 12 6.17 -16.80 -14.13
C TYR A 12 5.40 -15.78 -13.30
N TRP A 13 6.02 -15.23 -12.27
CA TRP A 13 5.28 -14.45 -11.29
C TRP A 13 5.06 -13.01 -11.75
N THR A 14 3.87 -12.50 -11.47
CA THR A 14 3.53 -11.09 -11.75
C THR A 14 4.44 -10.14 -10.99
N ILE A 15 4.89 -10.54 -9.80
CA ILE A 15 5.74 -9.73 -8.94
C ILE A 15 7.07 -9.38 -9.58
N ASP A 16 7.75 -10.33 -10.22
CA ASP A 16 9.06 -10.12 -10.84
C ASP A 16 9.03 -8.98 -11.86
N ASN A 17 7.94 -8.92 -12.64
CA ASN A 17 7.75 -7.87 -13.65
C ASN A 17 7.44 -6.52 -13.00
N TYR A 18 6.63 -6.49 -11.94
CA TYR A 18 6.34 -5.25 -11.21
C TYR A 18 7.55 -4.75 -10.41
N GLU A 19 8.37 -5.62 -9.84
CA GLU A 19 9.64 -5.29 -9.20
C GLU A 19 10.61 -4.66 -10.21
N ALA A 20 10.75 -5.26 -11.39
CA ALA A 20 11.59 -4.72 -12.45
C ALA A 20 11.08 -3.36 -12.95
N LEU A 21 9.75 -3.18 -13.09
CA LEU A 21 9.15 -1.88 -13.41
C LEU A 21 9.45 -0.82 -12.34
N MET A 22 9.32 -1.19 -11.06
CA MET A 22 9.65 -0.29 -9.96
C MET A 22 11.14 0.07 -9.94
N GLY A 23 12.02 -0.91 -10.16
CA GLY A 23 13.46 -0.71 -10.28
C GLY A 23 13.84 0.25 -11.41
N LEU A 24 13.23 0.10 -12.59
CA LEU A 24 13.45 0.99 -13.73
C LEU A 24 12.92 2.41 -13.46
N ALA A 25 11.78 2.55 -12.79
CA ALA A 25 11.25 3.86 -12.39
C ALA A 25 12.18 4.59 -11.41
N ALA A 26 12.66 3.90 -10.38
CA ALA A 26 13.63 4.44 -9.42
C ALA A 26 14.96 4.77 -10.10
N TYR A 27 15.46 3.89 -10.98
CA TYR A 27 16.70 4.11 -11.71
C TYR A 27 16.63 5.33 -12.64
N ARG A 28 15.51 5.50 -13.36
CA ARG A 28 15.27 6.72 -14.17
C ARG A 28 15.40 7.96 -13.29
N TRP A 29 14.71 7.99 -12.16
CA TRP A 29 14.75 9.12 -11.24
C TRP A 29 16.16 9.41 -10.73
N LEU A 30 16.91 8.38 -10.33
CA LEU A 30 18.31 8.53 -9.89
C LEU A 30 19.21 9.09 -11.00
N ALA A 31 19.05 8.60 -12.24
CA ALA A 31 19.78 9.08 -13.39
C ALA A 31 19.50 10.57 -13.67
N GLU A 32 18.24 11.01 -13.52
CA GLU A 32 17.86 12.42 -13.60
C GLU A 32 18.52 13.25 -12.49
N GLN A 33 18.56 12.76 -11.25
CA GLN A 33 19.18 13.48 -10.12
C GLN A 33 20.68 13.73 -10.33
N VAL A 34 21.39 12.82 -10.99
CA VAL A 34 22.82 12.97 -11.30
C VAL A 34 23.09 13.61 -12.66
N GLY A 35 22.05 14.06 -13.38
CA GLY A 35 22.17 14.71 -14.68
C GLY A 35 22.53 13.77 -15.84
N ASN A 36 22.40 12.46 -15.67
CA ASN A 36 22.68 11.47 -16.71
C ASN A 36 21.43 11.23 -17.58
N THR A 37 21.19 12.14 -18.51
CA THR A 37 20.03 12.11 -19.41
C THR A 37 19.99 10.87 -20.30
N GLY A 38 21.14 10.31 -20.67
CA GLY A 38 21.24 9.08 -21.46
C GLY A 38 20.70 7.86 -20.71
N GLN A 39 21.10 7.68 -19.45
CA GLN A 39 20.59 6.59 -18.61
C GLN A 39 19.12 6.78 -18.25
N ALA A 40 18.68 8.02 -17.99
CA ALA A 40 17.27 8.31 -17.77
C ALA A 40 16.40 7.93 -18.98
N ALA A 41 16.84 8.28 -20.20
CA ALA A 41 16.14 7.93 -21.43
C ALA A 41 16.13 6.41 -21.70
N TRP A 42 17.24 5.72 -21.46
CA TRP A 42 17.30 4.26 -21.55
C TRP A 42 16.34 3.59 -20.57
N ALA A 43 16.38 3.99 -19.29
CA ALA A 43 15.51 3.46 -18.25
C ALA A 43 14.03 3.66 -18.58
N ALA A 44 13.66 4.84 -19.10
CA ALA A 44 12.30 5.11 -19.55
C ALA A 44 11.86 4.23 -20.74
N SER A 45 12.77 3.94 -21.67
CA SER A 45 12.52 3.06 -22.80
C SER A 45 12.32 1.60 -22.37
N GLU A 46 13.19 1.09 -21.49
CA GLU A 46 13.06 -0.26 -20.93
C GLU A 46 11.79 -0.39 -20.10
N TYR A 47 11.47 0.62 -19.29
CA TYR A 47 10.23 0.66 -18.52
C TYR A 47 9.00 0.55 -19.43
N ALA A 48 8.94 1.36 -20.48
CA ALA A 48 7.82 1.36 -21.41
C ALA A 48 7.69 0.03 -22.16
N SER A 49 8.81 -0.57 -22.57
CA SER A 49 8.87 -1.88 -23.22
C SER A 49 8.37 -2.99 -22.30
N LEU A 50 8.87 -3.03 -21.06
CA LEU A 50 8.47 -4.02 -20.05
C LEU A 50 7.00 -3.86 -19.66
N LEU A 51 6.52 -2.63 -19.47
CA LEU A 51 5.12 -2.37 -19.12
C LEU A 51 4.21 -2.86 -20.24
N ALA A 52 4.53 -2.54 -21.50
CA ALA A 52 3.75 -2.99 -22.65
C ALA A 52 3.73 -4.54 -22.77
N ALA A 53 4.84 -5.21 -22.51
CA ALA A 53 4.91 -6.68 -22.53
C ALA A 53 4.13 -7.33 -21.37
N THR A 54 4.22 -6.73 -20.18
CA THR A 54 3.50 -7.16 -18.97
C THR A 54 1.99 -7.02 -19.18
N ASP A 55 1.55 -5.83 -19.60
CA ASP A 55 0.15 -5.52 -19.88
C ASP A 55 -0.41 -6.43 -20.97
N LYS A 56 0.29 -6.57 -22.11
CA LYS A 56 -0.13 -7.45 -23.20
C LYS A 56 -0.30 -8.91 -22.74
N THR A 57 0.56 -9.39 -21.86
CA THR A 57 0.49 -10.77 -21.37
C THR A 57 -0.72 -10.93 -20.46
N LEU A 58 -0.92 -10.03 -19.50
CA LEU A 58 -2.07 -10.07 -18.59
C LEU A 58 -3.39 -9.87 -19.32
N ASP A 59 -3.44 -8.98 -20.30
CA ASP A 59 -4.60 -8.75 -21.17
C ASP A 59 -4.95 -9.99 -22.02
N ALA A 60 -4.02 -10.93 -22.21
CA ALA A 60 -4.31 -12.21 -22.85
C ALA A 60 -4.75 -13.27 -21.83
N THR A 61 -4.04 -13.40 -20.71
CA THR A 61 -4.29 -14.41 -19.67
C THR A 61 -5.64 -14.21 -18.98
N ILE A 62 -5.93 -12.97 -18.55
CA ILE A 62 -7.15 -12.66 -17.78
C ILE A 62 -8.43 -13.08 -18.52
N PRO A 63 -8.68 -12.68 -19.78
CA PRO A 63 -9.88 -13.12 -20.49
C PRO A 63 -9.84 -14.60 -20.90
N ALA A 64 -8.67 -15.18 -21.19
CA ALA A 64 -8.55 -16.60 -21.55
C ALA A 64 -8.97 -17.53 -20.41
N ASP A 65 -8.67 -17.14 -19.16
CA ASP A 65 -9.02 -17.88 -17.95
C ASP A 65 -10.27 -17.34 -17.23
N HIS A 66 -10.99 -16.39 -17.87
CA HIS A 66 -12.21 -15.77 -17.32
C HIS A 66 -12.02 -15.13 -15.94
N LEU A 67 -10.88 -14.46 -15.71
CA LEU A 67 -10.53 -13.85 -14.45
C LEU A 67 -11.11 -12.43 -14.31
N SER A 68 -11.41 -12.06 -13.07
CA SER A 68 -11.86 -10.70 -12.70
C SER A 68 -10.90 -10.03 -11.72
N TYR A 69 -9.66 -10.50 -11.65
CA TYR A 69 -8.62 -10.09 -10.71
C TYR A 69 -7.25 -10.25 -11.36
N LEU A 70 -6.22 -9.68 -10.75
CA LEU A 70 -4.83 -9.85 -11.15
C LEU A 70 -4.30 -11.19 -10.61
N PRO A 71 -4.02 -12.20 -11.46
CA PRO A 71 -3.43 -13.45 -11.01
C PRO A 71 -2.02 -13.25 -10.45
N CYS A 72 -1.56 -14.11 -9.54
CA CYS A 72 -0.19 -14.05 -9.04
C CYS A 72 0.83 -14.53 -10.11
N SER A 73 0.39 -15.31 -11.10
CA SER A 73 1.17 -15.73 -12.27
C SER A 73 0.77 -14.92 -13.51
N MET A 74 1.74 -14.65 -14.38
CA MET A 74 1.54 -13.95 -15.65
C MET A 74 0.72 -14.77 -16.66
N ILE A 75 0.73 -16.11 -16.56
CA ILE A 75 0.27 -16.99 -17.65
C ILE A 75 -0.80 -18.02 -17.25
N GLU A 76 -1.23 -18.03 -15.99
CA GLU A 76 -2.21 -19.02 -15.51
C GLU A 76 -3.01 -18.49 -14.32
N PRO A 77 -4.22 -19.03 -14.06
CA PRO A 77 -5.04 -18.59 -12.94
C PRO A 77 -4.49 -19.08 -11.60
N ASN A 78 -4.79 -18.36 -10.51
CA ASN A 78 -4.39 -18.78 -9.16
C ASN A 78 -4.80 -20.21 -8.80
N THR A 79 -5.89 -20.75 -9.36
CA THR A 79 -6.31 -22.15 -9.15
C THR A 79 -5.37 -23.18 -9.75
N GLY A 80 -4.52 -22.78 -10.71
CA GLY A 80 -3.55 -23.65 -11.40
C GLY A 80 -2.14 -23.61 -10.80
N ASN A 81 -1.88 -22.78 -9.79
CA ASN A 81 -0.53 -22.51 -9.29
C ASN A 81 -0.44 -22.49 -7.76
N ARG A 82 0.68 -22.00 -7.22
CA ARG A 82 0.96 -21.93 -5.78
C ARG A 82 -0.14 -21.22 -4.97
N CYS A 83 -0.78 -20.22 -5.57
CA CYS A 83 -1.79 -19.35 -4.96
C CYS A 83 -3.20 -19.99 -4.93
N ALA A 84 -3.33 -21.29 -5.23
CA ALA A 84 -4.59 -22.02 -5.25
C ALA A 84 -5.21 -22.15 -3.85
N ASN A 85 -4.37 -22.23 -2.80
CA ASN A 85 -4.84 -22.11 -1.43
C ASN A 85 -5.22 -20.66 -1.14
N ALA A 86 -6.44 -20.44 -0.66
CA ALA A 86 -6.94 -19.11 -0.31
C ALA A 86 -6.13 -18.46 0.82
N GLU A 87 -5.70 -19.26 1.79
CA GLU A 87 -5.03 -18.79 3.00
C GLU A 87 -3.50 -18.64 2.81
N ASP A 88 -2.99 -18.95 1.61
CA ASP A 88 -1.60 -18.72 1.22
C ASP A 88 -1.44 -17.28 0.67
N ALA A 89 -0.85 -16.41 1.47
CA ALA A 89 -0.73 -14.97 1.23
C ALA A 89 0.02 -14.60 -0.06
N ASN A 90 0.69 -15.56 -0.71
CA ASN A 90 1.29 -15.36 -2.02
C ASN A 90 0.30 -14.93 -3.12
N TRP A 91 -1.01 -15.09 -2.91
CA TRP A 91 -2.00 -14.50 -3.83
C TRP A 91 -1.90 -12.97 -3.93
N ALA A 92 -1.37 -12.30 -2.90
CA ALA A 92 -1.22 -10.84 -2.79
C ALA A 92 0.21 -10.36 -3.02
N VAL A 93 1.13 -11.25 -3.41
CA VAL A 93 2.57 -10.96 -3.53
C VAL A 93 2.90 -9.68 -4.32
N PRO A 94 2.21 -9.36 -5.44
CA PRO A 94 2.49 -8.14 -6.20
C PRO A 94 2.33 -6.84 -5.41
N PHE A 95 1.49 -6.87 -4.37
CA PHE A 95 1.18 -5.69 -3.57
C PHE A 95 2.34 -5.25 -2.66
N LEU A 96 3.29 -6.15 -2.39
CA LEU A 96 4.31 -5.96 -1.35
C LEU A 96 5.74 -5.89 -1.91
N PHE A 97 6.19 -6.91 -2.62
CA PHE A 97 7.60 -6.91 -3.07
C PHE A 97 7.74 -6.12 -4.38
N GLY A 98 6.72 -6.16 -5.24
CA GLY A 98 6.61 -5.31 -6.43
C GLY A 98 6.43 -3.82 -6.14
N ARG A 99 5.46 -3.46 -5.27
CA ARG A 99 5.09 -2.06 -4.88
C ARG A 99 4.90 -1.02 -6.01
N TRP A 100 4.92 -1.47 -7.25
CA TRP A 100 4.96 -0.65 -8.44
C TRP A 100 3.80 0.34 -8.57
N ALA A 101 2.56 -0.09 -8.29
CA ALA A 101 1.40 0.76 -8.50
C ALA A 101 1.44 2.04 -7.65
N TRP A 102 1.91 1.93 -6.40
CA TRP A 102 2.04 3.06 -5.48
C TRP A 102 3.41 3.73 -5.56
N ASP A 103 4.49 2.98 -5.36
CA ASP A 103 5.84 3.54 -5.33
C ASP A 103 6.22 4.09 -6.71
N GLY A 104 5.89 3.39 -7.79
CA GLY A 104 6.10 3.88 -9.15
C GLY A 104 5.38 5.22 -9.39
N TYR A 105 4.15 5.38 -8.87
CA TYR A 105 3.43 6.65 -8.91
C TYR A 105 4.12 7.76 -8.11
N LEU A 106 4.73 7.44 -6.96
CA LEU A 106 5.54 8.39 -6.19
C LEU A 106 6.79 8.83 -6.96
N PHE A 107 7.43 7.92 -7.70
CA PHE A 107 8.56 8.21 -8.59
C PHE A 107 8.16 8.83 -9.94
N GLY A 108 6.87 9.12 -10.15
CA GLY A 108 6.36 9.73 -11.38
C GLY A 108 6.41 8.81 -12.60
N ALA A 109 6.41 7.50 -12.39
CA ALA A 109 6.30 6.53 -13.46
C ALA A 109 4.88 6.55 -14.08
N PRO A 110 4.72 6.32 -15.39
CA PRO A 110 3.42 6.07 -15.99
C PRO A 110 2.84 4.74 -15.48
N ILE A 111 1.66 4.78 -14.84
CA ILE A 111 0.98 3.59 -14.29
C ILE A 111 -0.28 3.31 -15.12
N SER A 112 -0.40 2.10 -15.68
CA SER A 112 -1.51 1.69 -16.55
C SER A 112 -1.75 0.18 -16.56
N GLY A 113 -2.70 -0.28 -17.37
CA GLY A 113 -2.91 -1.70 -17.62
C GLY A 113 -3.63 -2.47 -16.50
N PRO A 114 -3.67 -3.81 -16.58
CA PRO A 114 -4.32 -4.65 -15.59
C PRO A 114 -3.77 -4.46 -14.17
N GLY A 115 -2.46 -4.26 -14.02
CA GLY A 115 -1.83 -4.03 -12.72
C GLY A 115 -2.33 -2.79 -11.99
N ALA A 116 -2.74 -1.76 -12.74
CA ALA A 116 -3.34 -0.55 -12.17
C ALA A 116 -4.86 -0.66 -12.01
N SER A 117 -5.53 -1.23 -13.01
CA SER A 117 -7.00 -1.23 -13.09
C SER A 117 -7.68 -2.32 -12.25
N LEU A 118 -6.96 -3.37 -11.85
CA LEU A 118 -7.51 -4.51 -11.11
C LEU A 118 -7.14 -4.54 -9.62
N ILE A 119 -6.53 -3.49 -9.06
CA ILE A 119 -6.12 -3.45 -7.64
C ILE A 119 -7.33 -3.73 -6.72
N ASP A 120 -8.39 -2.92 -6.83
CA ASP A 120 -9.60 -3.08 -6.01
C ASP A 120 -10.25 -4.45 -6.22
N ALA A 121 -10.28 -4.93 -7.46
CA ALA A 121 -10.87 -6.23 -7.80
C ALA A 121 -10.07 -7.40 -7.21
N THR A 122 -8.75 -7.24 -7.10
CA THR A 122 -7.85 -8.27 -6.56
C THR A 122 -7.91 -8.33 -5.04
N TYR A 123 -8.00 -7.19 -4.34
CA TYR A 123 -8.34 -7.18 -2.92
C TYR A 123 -9.70 -7.84 -2.65
N ARG A 124 -10.75 -7.47 -3.41
CA ARG A 124 -12.08 -8.10 -3.31
C ARG A 124 -12.01 -9.62 -3.49
N TYR A 125 -11.31 -10.09 -4.53
CA TYR A 125 -11.15 -11.51 -4.82
C TYR A 125 -10.46 -12.26 -3.66
N GLY A 126 -9.33 -11.74 -3.18
CA GLY A 126 -8.58 -12.38 -2.09
C GLY A 126 -9.38 -12.43 -0.78
N PHE A 127 -9.92 -11.30 -0.34
CA PHE A 127 -10.72 -11.27 0.89
C PHE A 127 -12.01 -12.09 0.80
N ALA A 128 -12.65 -12.17 -0.37
CA ALA A 128 -13.80 -13.05 -0.57
C ALA A 128 -13.43 -14.53 -0.40
N ARG A 129 -12.22 -14.95 -0.81
CA ARG A 129 -11.74 -16.32 -0.59
C ARG A 129 -11.40 -16.63 0.86
N LEU A 130 -11.00 -15.60 1.63
CA LEU A 130 -10.67 -15.71 3.05
C LEU A 130 -11.89 -15.66 3.97
N ALA A 131 -13.01 -15.10 3.50
CA ALA A 131 -14.24 -14.97 4.27
C ALA A 131 -14.70 -16.33 4.84
N GLY A 132 -14.87 -16.38 6.17
CA GLY A 132 -15.25 -17.59 6.90
C GLY A 132 -14.11 -18.58 7.17
N LYS A 133 -12.88 -18.29 6.71
CA LYS A 133 -11.66 -19.06 7.01
C LYS A 133 -10.76 -18.30 7.96
N LEU A 134 -10.50 -17.04 7.67
CA LEU A 134 -9.66 -16.14 8.47
C LEU A 134 -10.44 -14.88 8.87
N PRO A 135 -10.03 -14.17 9.94
CA PRO A 135 -10.62 -12.89 10.29
C PRO A 135 -10.41 -11.83 9.19
N PRO A 136 -11.19 -10.73 9.20
CA PRO A 136 -10.92 -9.58 8.34
C PRO A 136 -9.50 -9.02 8.50
N ASP A 137 -9.03 -8.32 7.47
CA ASP A 137 -7.77 -7.57 7.45
C ASP A 137 -6.49 -8.42 7.54
N THR A 138 -6.60 -9.74 7.45
CA THR A 138 -5.46 -10.61 7.11
C THR A 138 -5.50 -11.12 5.68
N PHE A 139 -4.32 -11.23 5.08
CA PHE A 139 -4.08 -11.83 3.77
C PHE A 139 -3.83 -13.36 3.85
N GLY A 140 -3.77 -13.91 5.06
CA GLY A 140 -3.30 -15.26 5.32
C GLY A 140 -1.81 -15.32 5.61
N GLY A 141 -1.27 -16.53 5.66
CA GLY A 141 0.15 -16.78 5.90
C GLY A 141 0.77 -17.60 4.79
N TYR A 142 1.90 -18.23 5.06
CA TYR A 142 2.62 -19.10 4.15
C TYR A 142 2.38 -20.58 4.49
N PRO A 143 2.82 -21.48 3.60
CA PRO A 143 2.57 -22.92 3.72
C PRO A 143 2.88 -23.45 5.11
N THR A 144 1.95 -24.24 5.64
CA THR A 144 1.95 -24.84 6.99
C THR A 144 1.58 -23.91 8.15
N GLN A 145 1.50 -22.58 7.96
CA GLN A 145 1.00 -21.63 8.96
C GLN A 145 0.20 -20.49 8.31
N TYR A 146 -1.09 -20.71 8.11
CA TYR A 146 -1.89 -19.84 7.24
C TYR A 146 -2.63 -18.69 7.94
N TYR A 147 -2.43 -18.47 9.24
CA TYR A 147 -3.28 -17.52 9.97
C TYR A 147 -3.02 -16.06 9.57
N SER A 148 -1.75 -15.68 9.43
CA SER A 148 -1.29 -14.37 8.95
C SER A 148 0.24 -14.43 8.76
N THR A 149 0.84 -13.31 8.36
CA THR A 149 2.28 -13.14 8.17
C THR A 149 2.78 -11.82 8.78
N ALA A 150 4.08 -11.71 9.09
CA ALA A 150 4.70 -10.43 9.43
C ALA A 150 4.62 -9.40 8.28
N TYR A 151 4.34 -9.85 7.06
CA TYR A 151 4.16 -9.00 5.88
C TYR A 151 2.73 -8.44 5.72
N ASN A 152 1.79 -8.82 6.60
CA ASN A 152 0.36 -8.61 6.41
C ASN A 152 -0.03 -7.14 6.17
N ALA A 153 0.55 -6.21 6.94
CA ALA A 153 0.34 -4.78 6.71
C ALA A 153 0.90 -4.30 5.36
N GLY A 154 2.08 -4.79 4.97
CA GLY A 154 2.73 -4.41 3.72
C GLY A 154 1.94 -4.81 2.47
N TYR A 155 1.17 -5.89 2.51
CA TYR A 155 0.24 -6.22 1.41
C TYR A 155 -0.85 -5.16 1.18
N GLY A 156 -1.07 -4.26 2.13
CA GLY A 156 -1.96 -3.11 2.00
C GLY A 156 -1.35 -1.92 1.25
N GLU A 157 -0.07 -1.93 0.88
CA GLU A 157 0.62 -0.78 0.27
C GLU A 157 -0.02 -0.35 -1.06
N TRP A 158 -0.31 -1.30 -1.95
CA TRP A 158 -1.03 -1.02 -3.20
C TRP A 158 -2.45 -0.47 -2.96
N GLY A 159 -3.01 -0.69 -1.78
CA GLY A 159 -4.23 -0.04 -1.31
C GLY A 159 -4.15 1.48 -1.46
N LEU A 160 -2.98 2.09 -1.26
CA LEU A 160 -2.79 3.52 -1.48
C LEU A 160 -3.01 3.91 -2.96
N ALA A 161 -2.71 3.06 -3.93
CA ALA A 161 -3.06 3.32 -5.34
C ALA A 161 -4.53 3.04 -5.67
N SER A 162 -5.26 2.38 -4.79
CA SER A 162 -6.63 1.91 -4.98
C SER A 162 -7.71 2.97 -4.71
N SER A 163 -8.97 2.62 -5.01
CA SER A 163 -10.13 3.45 -4.67
C SER A 163 -10.78 3.00 -3.36
N ASP A 164 -10.93 1.69 -3.18
CA ASP A 164 -11.77 1.10 -2.13
C ASP A 164 -10.96 0.61 -0.92
N TYR A 165 -9.64 0.45 -1.04
CA TYR A 165 -8.78 -0.23 -0.05
C TYR A 165 -7.62 0.65 0.43
N ARG A 166 -7.77 1.98 0.38
CA ARG A 166 -6.69 2.92 0.74
C ARG A 166 -6.16 2.77 2.16
N ASP A 167 -7.02 2.37 3.09
CA ASP A 167 -6.69 2.18 4.50
C ASP A 167 -6.28 0.74 4.86
N GLN A 168 -6.24 -0.17 3.88
CA GLN A 168 -5.97 -1.59 4.14
C GLN A 168 -4.63 -1.82 4.84
N GLY A 169 -3.60 -1.03 4.53
CA GLY A 169 -2.30 -1.12 5.20
C GLY A 169 -2.38 -0.88 6.72
N ILE A 170 -3.14 0.14 7.14
CA ILE A 170 -3.35 0.42 8.58
C ILE A 170 -4.25 -0.63 9.21
N LEU A 171 -5.36 -1.01 8.57
CA LEU A 171 -6.28 -2.04 9.10
C LEU A 171 -5.56 -3.38 9.30
N SER A 172 -4.73 -3.77 8.34
CA SER A 172 -3.91 -4.99 8.43
C SER A 172 -2.80 -4.90 9.48
N TYR A 173 -2.29 -3.71 9.78
CA TYR A 173 -1.39 -3.49 10.90
C TYR A 173 -2.12 -3.58 12.25
N GLU A 174 -3.30 -2.97 12.37
CA GLU A 174 -4.16 -3.11 13.56
C GLU A 174 -4.51 -4.59 13.83
N PHE A 175 -4.77 -5.36 12.77
CA PHE A 175 -4.93 -6.81 12.86
C PHE A 175 -3.67 -7.48 13.42
N MET A 176 -2.48 -7.19 12.87
CA MET A 176 -1.21 -7.77 13.32
C MET A 176 -0.95 -7.51 14.81
N ILE A 177 -1.19 -6.29 15.29
CA ILE A 177 -1.02 -5.92 16.70
C ILE A 177 -2.02 -6.69 17.57
N SER A 178 -3.27 -6.79 17.14
CA SER A 178 -4.34 -7.36 17.93
C SER A 178 -4.34 -8.89 17.95
N ASN A 179 -3.74 -9.53 16.94
CA ASN A 179 -3.94 -10.97 16.69
C ASN A 179 -2.66 -11.78 16.41
N GLY A 180 -1.52 -11.15 16.13
CA GLY A 180 -0.33 -11.86 15.64
C GLY A 180 0.96 -11.65 16.43
N GLN A 181 0.95 -10.74 17.40
CA GLN A 181 2.18 -10.34 18.05
C GLN A 181 2.70 -11.50 18.93
N SER A 182 3.92 -11.98 18.69
CA SER A 182 4.56 -13.09 19.43
C SER A 182 5.45 -12.62 20.59
N GLY A 183 5.69 -11.31 20.66
CA GLY A 183 6.45 -10.61 21.68
C GLY A 183 6.44 -9.11 21.37
N PRO A 184 6.97 -8.22 22.25
CA PRO A 184 6.96 -6.79 22.00
C PRO A 184 7.52 -6.45 20.62
N TYR A 185 6.67 -5.89 19.75
CA TYR A 185 7.02 -5.53 18.38
C TYR A 185 7.64 -6.68 17.55
N SER A 186 7.18 -7.92 17.77
CA SER A 186 7.73 -9.12 17.14
C SER A 186 6.62 -9.99 16.53
N TRP A 187 6.83 -10.42 15.29
CA TRP A 187 5.96 -11.33 14.54
C TRP A 187 6.81 -12.40 13.85
N TRP A 188 6.23 -13.58 13.66
CA TRP A 188 6.80 -14.61 12.80
C TRP A 188 6.62 -14.24 11.33
N GLU A 189 7.53 -14.71 10.47
CA GLU A 189 7.36 -14.61 9.02
C GLU A 189 6.00 -15.13 8.59
N SER A 190 5.64 -16.33 9.05
CA SER A 190 4.28 -16.83 9.02
C SER A 190 3.85 -17.39 10.36
N GLN A 191 2.60 -17.17 10.74
CA GLN A 191 2.11 -17.52 12.08
C GLN A 191 0.94 -18.49 12.05
N GLN A 192 0.91 -19.38 13.04
CA GLN A 192 -0.23 -20.25 13.30
C GLN A 192 -1.39 -19.47 13.91
N PHE A 193 -2.53 -20.15 14.02
CA PHE A 193 -3.68 -19.63 14.76
C PHE A 193 -3.30 -19.32 16.21
N PRO A 194 -3.97 -18.34 16.84
CA PRO A 194 -3.69 -17.98 18.21
C PRO A 194 -3.94 -19.13 19.19
N ASN A 195 -3.07 -19.25 20.20
CA ASN A 195 -3.27 -20.18 21.31
C ASN A 195 -4.11 -19.54 22.41
N ALA A 196 -5.37 -19.97 22.52
CA ALA A 196 -6.27 -19.52 23.59
C ALA A 196 -5.79 -19.91 25.01
N GLY A 197 -4.89 -20.89 25.13
CA GLY A 197 -4.23 -21.30 26.38
C GLY A 197 -2.90 -20.60 26.65
N SER A 198 -2.50 -19.61 25.84
CA SER A 198 -1.27 -18.85 26.06
C SER A 198 -1.30 -18.17 27.45
N PRO A 199 -0.22 -18.28 28.26
CA PRO A 199 -0.14 -17.61 29.55
C PRO A 199 0.13 -16.10 29.42
N TRP A 200 0.42 -15.61 28.21
CA TRP A 200 0.71 -14.21 27.92
C TRP A 200 -0.58 -13.41 27.69
N ILE A 201 -0.60 -12.15 28.14
CA ILE A 201 -1.76 -11.26 27.97
C ILE A 201 -1.87 -10.85 26.50
N GLY A 202 -3.00 -11.22 25.88
CA GLY A 202 -3.33 -10.85 24.50
C GLY A 202 -3.63 -12.07 23.65
N THR A 203 -3.65 -11.87 22.34
CA THR A 203 -3.86 -12.92 21.34
C THR A 203 -2.53 -13.21 20.66
N HIS A 204 -1.96 -14.39 20.93
CA HIS A 204 -0.62 -14.76 20.48
C HIS A 204 -0.68 -16.04 19.63
N PRO A 205 0.03 -16.10 18.49
CA PRO A 205 0.12 -17.34 17.71
C PRO A 205 0.77 -18.46 18.54
N GLU A 206 0.32 -19.71 18.33
CA GLU A 206 0.91 -20.88 19.01
C GLU A 206 2.38 -21.10 18.63
N ALA A 207 2.67 -20.94 17.34
CA ALA A 207 4.01 -21.02 16.75
C ALA A 207 4.03 -20.28 15.40
N GLY A 208 5.19 -20.28 14.74
CA GLY A 208 5.36 -19.79 13.37
C GLY A 208 6.61 -20.35 12.71
N ASN A 209 6.80 -20.03 11.43
CA ASN A 209 8.02 -20.30 10.66
C ASN A 209 8.80 -19.01 10.43
N GLY A 210 10.01 -19.20 9.91
CA GLY A 210 10.94 -18.10 9.68
C GLY A 210 11.47 -17.54 10.99
N SER A 211 11.95 -16.29 10.92
CA SER A 211 12.44 -15.58 12.09
C SER A 211 11.29 -14.93 12.88
N SER A 212 11.51 -14.75 14.18
CA SER A 212 10.71 -13.88 15.04
C SER A 212 11.67 -13.23 16.06
N PRO A 213 11.88 -11.90 16.03
CA PRO A 213 11.23 -10.92 15.15
C PRO A 213 11.61 -11.08 13.67
N HIS A 214 10.62 -11.04 12.79
CA HIS A 214 10.83 -11.03 11.34
C HIS A 214 11.06 -9.61 10.81
N ALA A 215 12.33 -9.21 10.70
CA ALA A 215 12.73 -7.83 10.41
C ALA A 215 12.19 -7.28 9.08
N TRP A 216 12.11 -8.10 8.02
CA TRP A 216 11.58 -7.67 6.72
C TRP A 216 10.11 -7.29 6.80
N GLY A 217 9.28 -8.15 7.39
CA GLY A 217 7.85 -7.85 7.59
C GLY A 217 7.64 -6.61 8.46
N MET A 218 8.41 -6.47 9.54
CA MET A 218 8.35 -5.28 10.39
C MET A 218 8.73 -3.98 9.67
N ALA A 219 9.73 -4.03 8.78
CA ALA A 219 10.11 -2.89 7.96
C ALA A 219 8.97 -2.48 7.02
N ASN A 220 8.33 -3.45 6.35
CA ASN A 220 7.19 -3.20 5.47
C ASN A 220 5.97 -2.65 6.23
N ALA A 221 5.66 -3.21 7.41
CA ALA A 221 4.58 -2.71 8.26
C ALA A 221 4.84 -1.26 8.73
N SER A 222 6.10 -0.94 9.07
CA SER A 222 6.48 0.43 9.44
C SER A 222 6.35 1.40 8.28
N MET A 223 6.73 0.95 7.08
CA MET A 223 6.71 1.75 5.87
C MET A 223 5.27 2.07 5.43
N VAL A 224 4.38 1.07 5.33
CA VAL A 224 2.98 1.32 4.94
C VAL A 224 2.26 2.24 5.91
N LEU A 225 2.58 2.18 7.20
CA LEU A 225 2.04 3.12 8.19
C LEU A 225 2.50 4.55 7.88
N LEU A 226 3.79 4.74 7.55
CA LEU A 226 4.31 6.06 7.19
C LEU A 226 3.68 6.55 5.89
N ASP A 227 3.65 5.75 4.83
CA ASP A 227 3.10 6.13 3.52
C ASP A 227 1.58 6.39 3.58
N SER A 228 0.86 5.69 4.46
CA SER A 228 -0.56 5.97 4.76
C SER A 228 -0.77 7.35 5.37
N LEU A 229 0.18 7.83 6.19
CA LEU A 229 0.11 9.13 6.87
C LEU A 229 0.66 10.26 6.01
N ALA A 230 1.80 10.07 5.36
CA ALA A 230 2.42 11.01 4.46
C ALA A 230 3.40 10.33 3.50
N ALA A 231 3.33 10.72 2.22
CA ALA A 231 4.25 10.25 1.18
C ALA A 231 4.72 11.42 0.31
N GLN A 232 5.98 11.38 -0.14
CA GLN A 232 6.60 12.43 -0.93
C GLN A 232 6.74 11.96 -2.38
N ARG A 233 6.14 12.70 -3.32
CA ARG A 233 6.35 12.46 -4.76
C ARG A 233 7.67 13.07 -5.23
N ALA A 234 8.25 12.48 -6.26
CA ALA A 234 9.45 12.96 -6.96
C ALA A 234 9.29 14.38 -7.53
N ASP A 235 8.06 14.79 -7.88
CA ASP A 235 7.75 16.15 -8.35
C ASP A 235 7.73 17.21 -7.22
N GLY A 236 7.98 16.80 -5.97
CA GLY A 236 7.99 17.66 -4.79
C GLY A 236 6.64 17.74 -4.06
N SER A 237 5.56 17.19 -4.61
CA SER A 237 4.24 17.19 -3.95
C SER A 237 4.20 16.26 -2.74
N LEU A 238 3.60 16.72 -1.65
CA LEU A 238 3.42 15.98 -0.41
C LEU A 238 1.99 15.44 -0.31
N ILE A 239 1.82 14.13 -0.27
CA ILE A 239 0.55 13.46 -0.01
C ILE A 239 0.39 13.34 1.50
N VAL A 240 -0.80 13.63 2.02
CA VAL A 240 -1.09 13.55 3.45
C VAL A 240 -2.41 12.82 3.68
N GLY A 241 -2.36 11.78 4.52
CA GLY A 241 -3.52 11.07 5.08
C GLY A 241 -4.11 9.96 4.19
N ARG A 242 -3.48 9.67 3.04
CA ARG A 242 -4.13 8.88 1.99
C ARG A 242 -4.64 7.51 2.43
N GLY A 243 -3.95 6.87 3.38
CA GLY A 243 -4.36 5.58 3.96
C GLY A 243 -4.94 5.65 5.37
N VAL A 244 -5.33 6.83 5.85
CA VAL A 244 -5.91 6.97 7.20
C VAL A 244 -7.34 6.43 7.23
N PRO A 245 -7.65 5.40 8.04
CA PRO A 245 -9.01 4.86 8.13
C PRO A 245 -9.97 5.86 8.75
N ALA A 246 -11.23 5.80 8.35
CA ALA A 246 -12.30 6.65 8.89
C ALA A 246 -12.42 6.56 10.43
N ALA A 247 -12.17 5.39 11.01
CA ALA A 247 -12.20 5.16 12.46
C ALA A 247 -11.22 6.05 13.26
N TRP A 248 -10.13 6.51 12.63
CA TRP A 248 -9.15 7.42 13.24
C TRP A 248 -9.56 8.89 13.15
N LEU A 249 -10.58 9.21 12.36
CA LEU A 249 -11.09 10.56 12.16
C LEU A 249 -12.28 10.90 13.07
N ARG A 250 -12.60 10.07 14.06
CA ARG A 250 -13.67 10.36 15.03
C ARG A 250 -13.44 11.70 15.74
N SER A 251 -14.51 12.42 16.04
CA SER A 251 -14.43 13.73 16.70
C SER A 251 -13.60 13.67 18.00
N GLY A 252 -12.65 14.59 18.14
CA GLY A 252 -11.71 14.63 19.26
C GLY A 252 -10.42 13.81 19.08
N GLN A 253 -10.35 12.96 18.04
CA GLN A 253 -9.10 12.27 17.69
C GLN A 253 -8.12 13.21 17.00
N VAL A 254 -6.83 12.94 17.22
CA VAL A 254 -5.72 13.69 16.66
C VAL A 254 -4.69 12.72 16.13
N ILE A 255 -4.33 12.90 14.86
CA ILE A 255 -3.18 12.25 14.24
C ILE A 255 -2.07 13.28 14.16
N SER A 256 -0.88 12.95 14.65
CA SER A 256 0.26 13.86 14.63
C SER A 256 1.52 13.11 14.22
N LEU A 257 2.20 13.63 13.21
CA LEU A 257 3.51 13.15 12.77
C LEU A 257 4.48 14.34 12.79
N ALA A 258 5.64 14.13 13.40
CA ALA A 258 6.67 15.13 13.54
C ALA A 258 7.94 14.69 12.81
N ASN A 259 8.71 15.67 12.33
CA ASN A 259 10.02 15.44 11.72
C ASN A 259 9.98 14.44 10.54
N PHE A 260 8.92 14.47 9.72
CA PHE A 260 8.86 13.67 8.51
C PHE A 260 9.86 14.21 7.48
N PRO A 261 10.81 13.39 7.00
CA PRO A 261 11.79 13.82 6.02
C PRO A 261 11.13 14.04 4.66
N THR A 262 11.56 15.09 3.97
CA THR A 262 11.10 15.48 2.63
C THR A 262 12.31 15.82 1.76
N VAL A 263 12.08 16.08 0.46
CA VAL A 263 13.15 16.34 -0.50
C VAL A 263 14.06 17.52 -0.09
N GLY A 264 15.34 17.43 -0.47
CA GLY A 264 16.33 18.48 -0.19
C GLY A 264 16.70 18.61 1.29
N GLY A 265 16.60 17.53 2.07
CA GLY A 265 16.96 17.51 3.50
C GLY A 265 15.97 18.26 4.40
N LYS A 266 14.78 18.58 3.88
CA LYS A 266 13.75 19.31 4.62
C LYS A 266 12.95 18.39 5.53
N HIS A 267 12.40 18.93 6.60
CA HIS A 267 11.53 18.21 7.54
C HIS A 267 10.23 18.96 7.79
N ILE A 268 9.13 18.21 7.81
CA ILE A 268 7.79 18.75 8.04
C ILE A 268 7.10 18.00 9.18
N GLY A 269 6.22 18.69 9.89
CA GLY A 269 5.24 18.06 10.78
C GLY A 269 3.83 18.24 10.24
N LEU A 270 2.96 17.29 10.53
CA LEU A 270 1.53 17.35 10.22
C LEU A 270 0.71 17.03 11.46
N LYS A 271 -0.44 17.67 11.57
CA LYS A 271 -1.47 17.38 12.55
C LYS A 271 -2.82 17.38 11.86
N ILE A 272 -3.52 16.25 11.91
CA ILE A 272 -4.92 16.13 11.49
C ILE A 272 -5.77 16.05 12.75
N SER A 273 -6.81 16.87 12.83
CA SER A 273 -7.75 16.87 13.95
C SER A 273 -9.18 16.98 13.46
N THR A 274 -10.09 16.21 14.05
CA THR A 274 -11.50 16.24 13.69
C THR A 274 -12.37 16.82 14.81
N SER A 275 -13.31 17.68 14.43
CA SER A 275 -14.36 18.21 15.31
C SER A 275 -15.70 18.16 14.58
N GLY A 276 -16.58 17.25 14.99
CA GLY A 276 -17.81 16.95 14.25
C GLY A 276 -17.51 16.57 12.81
N VAL A 277 -18.00 17.37 11.87
CA VAL A 277 -17.79 17.22 10.41
C VAL A 277 -16.62 18.04 9.86
N ALA A 278 -15.87 18.73 10.72
CA ALA A 278 -14.71 19.53 10.30
C ALA A 278 -13.41 18.74 10.53
N VAL A 279 -12.65 18.51 9.47
CA VAL A 279 -11.32 17.88 9.52
C VAL A 279 -10.26 18.95 9.19
N THR A 280 -9.36 19.23 10.12
CA THR A 280 -8.32 20.25 9.96
C THR A 280 -6.95 19.61 9.81
N LEU A 281 -6.24 19.95 8.74
CA LEU A 281 -4.81 19.71 8.58
C LEU A 281 -4.02 20.96 8.96
N ARG A 282 -3.03 20.81 9.83
CA ARG A 282 -2.03 21.83 10.14
C ARG A 282 -0.62 21.30 9.86
N LEU A 283 0.15 22.08 9.11
CA LEU A 283 1.55 21.80 8.79
C LEU A 283 2.48 22.66 9.64
N SER A 284 3.58 22.07 10.11
CA SER A 284 4.64 22.74 10.88
C SER A 284 6.02 22.41 10.28
N GLY A 285 7.06 23.13 10.71
CA GLY A 285 8.41 22.96 10.16
C GLY A 285 8.58 23.64 8.80
N GLN A 286 9.41 23.06 7.93
CA GLN A 286 9.77 23.67 6.65
C GLN A 286 8.64 23.57 5.63
N GLN A 287 8.69 24.41 4.58
CA GLN A 287 7.69 24.37 3.51
C GLN A 287 7.93 23.16 2.59
N PRO A 288 6.86 22.43 2.21
CA PRO A 288 6.93 21.42 1.16
C PRO A 288 7.59 21.97 -0.11
N ALA A 289 8.25 21.10 -0.88
CA ALA A 289 8.87 21.51 -2.15
C ALA A 289 7.84 21.75 -3.27
N GLY A 290 6.70 21.06 -3.22
CA GLY A 290 5.59 21.18 -4.14
C GLY A 290 4.24 21.31 -3.45
N SER A 291 3.17 21.01 -4.18
CA SER A 291 1.80 21.08 -3.65
C SER A 291 1.57 20.10 -2.49
N VAL A 292 0.57 20.37 -1.66
CA VAL A 292 0.10 19.39 -0.65
C VAL A 292 -1.20 18.79 -1.14
N LEU A 293 -1.23 17.47 -1.27
CA LEU A 293 -2.40 16.67 -1.63
C LEU A 293 -2.99 16.10 -0.34
N PHE A 294 -3.91 16.84 0.28
CA PHE A 294 -4.60 16.36 1.47
C PHE A 294 -5.73 15.43 1.05
N GLN A 295 -5.55 14.14 1.33
CA GLN A 295 -6.39 13.05 0.85
C GLN A 295 -6.73 12.17 2.04
N LEU A 296 -8.01 11.90 2.25
CA LEU A 296 -8.48 10.93 3.23
C LEU A 296 -9.49 10.02 2.54
N PRO A 297 -9.54 8.71 2.83
CA PRO A 297 -10.62 7.84 2.35
C PRO A 297 -12.00 8.43 2.62
N ALA A 298 -12.20 8.99 3.83
CA ALA A 298 -13.44 9.66 4.23
C ALA A 298 -13.81 10.94 3.44
N PHE A 299 -12.92 11.45 2.58
CA PHE A 299 -13.19 12.62 1.73
C PHE A 299 -13.88 12.26 0.41
N VAL A 300 -13.77 11.02 -0.06
CA VAL A 300 -14.31 10.60 -1.37
C VAL A 300 -15.84 10.81 -1.37
N GLY A 301 -16.32 11.68 -2.26
CA GLY A 301 -17.74 12.06 -2.37
C GLY A 301 -18.32 12.86 -1.19
N ASN A 302 -17.54 13.11 -0.13
CA ASN A 302 -18.03 13.63 1.15
C ASN A 302 -17.53 15.05 1.49
N ILE A 303 -16.69 15.68 0.66
CA ILE A 303 -16.27 17.07 0.87
C ILE A 303 -17.44 18.02 0.58
N ALA A 304 -17.83 18.86 1.53
CA ALA A 304 -18.79 19.94 1.33
C ALA A 304 -18.09 21.27 0.99
N HIS A 305 -16.96 21.55 1.65
CA HIS A 305 -16.18 22.77 1.45
C HIS A 305 -14.75 22.58 1.96
N ALA A 306 -13.79 23.31 1.39
CA ALA A 306 -12.44 23.44 1.93
C ALA A 306 -12.07 24.92 2.05
N SER A 307 -11.52 25.31 3.20
CA SER A 307 -11.18 26.71 3.48
C SER A 307 -10.06 27.28 2.59
N ALA A 308 -9.33 26.41 1.89
CA ALA A 308 -8.25 26.75 0.96
C ALA A 308 -8.03 25.60 -0.04
N GLY A 309 -7.39 25.92 -1.17
CA GLY A 309 -7.05 24.94 -2.20
C GLY A 309 -8.16 24.65 -3.20
N THR A 310 -7.93 23.63 -4.01
CA THR A 310 -8.90 23.14 -5.01
C THR A 310 -9.36 21.74 -4.61
N VAL A 311 -10.68 21.51 -4.67
CA VAL A 311 -11.30 20.23 -4.30
C VAL A 311 -11.50 19.37 -5.54
N ASN A 312 -11.13 18.09 -5.43
CA ASN A 312 -11.60 17.02 -6.31
C ASN A 312 -12.41 16.03 -5.46
N GLU A 313 -13.74 16.14 -5.51
CA GLU A 313 -14.65 15.28 -4.73
C GLU A 313 -14.56 13.81 -5.14
N ALA A 314 -14.36 13.52 -6.44
CA ALA A 314 -14.33 12.16 -6.96
C ALA A 314 -13.13 11.37 -6.42
N THR A 315 -11.98 12.03 -6.23
CA THR A 315 -10.78 11.37 -5.68
C THR A 315 -10.59 11.60 -4.18
N GLY A 316 -11.43 12.45 -3.56
CA GLY A 316 -11.29 12.86 -2.16
C GLY A 316 -10.03 13.69 -1.90
N THR A 317 -9.64 14.55 -2.84
CA THR A 317 -8.39 15.33 -2.75
C THR A 317 -8.66 16.82 -2.56
N VAL A 318 -7.95 17.43 -1.61
CA VAL A 318 -7.81 18.89 -1.51
C VAL A 318 -6.36 19.26 -1.84
N THR A 319 -6.16 19.92 -2.98
CA THR A 319 -4.83 20.35 -3.44
C THR A 319 -4.54 21.76 -2.93
N LEU A 320 -3.49 21.90 -2.12
CA LEU A 320 -3.07 23.15 -1.51
C LEU A 320 -1.74 23.64 -2.11
N PRO A 321 -1.57 24.96 -2.31
CA PRO A 321 -0.25 25.54 -2.54
C PRO A 321 0.70 25.26 -1.37
N ALA A 322 2.01 25.14 -1.65
CA ALA A 322 3.05 24.87 -0.64
C ALA A 322 3.12 25.91 0.50
N THR A 323 2.56 27.11 0.28
CA THR A 323 2.51 28.20 1.25
C THR A 323 1.41 28.04 2.29
N VAL A 324 0.38 27.22 2.02
CA VAL A 324 -0.75 27.02 2.94
C VAL A 324 -0.30 26.11 4.09
N ARG A 325 -0.45 26.59 5.32
CA ARG A 325 -0.07 25.85 6.55
C ARG A 325 -1.25 25.26 7.29
N THR A 326 -2.47 25.66 6.96
CA THR A 326 -3.67 25.16 7.60
C THR A 326 -4.82 25.15 6.61
N VAL A 327 -5.55 24.04 6.57
CA VAL A 327 -6.82 23.93 5.85
C VAL A 327 -7.82 23.20 6.73
N THR A 328 -9.06 23.65 6.70
CA THR A 328 -10.19 22.91 7.27
C THR A 328 -11.08 22.46 6.12
N VAL A 329 -11.33 21.15 6.08
CA VAL A 329 -12.24 20.49 5.16
C VAL A 329 -13.52 20.18 5.92
N GLN A 330 -14.62 20.77 5.47
CA GLN A 330 -15.95 20.51 5.98
C GLN A 330 -16.53 19.33 5.20
N LEU A 331 -17.00 18.31 5.92
CA LEU A 331 -17.65 17.15 5.33
C LEU A 331 -19.17 17.32 5.26
N LYS A 332 -19.83 16.63 4.33
CA LYS A 332 -21.29 16.55 4.23
C LYS A 332 -21.87 15.74 5.41
N HIS A 333 -21.18 14.67 5.77
CA HIS A 333 -21.47 13.82 6.92
C HIS A 333 -20.18 13.49 7.69
N ALA A 334 -20.30 13.09 8.95
CA ALA A 334 -19.14 12.71 9.76
C ALA A 334 -18.37 11.56 9.09
N ALA A 335 -17.05 11.56 9.26
CA ALA A 335 -16.18 10.48 8.80
C ALA A 335 -16.54 9.15 9.47
#